data_AF-A0A136J447-F1
#
_entry.id   AF-A0A136J447-F1
#
_cell.length_a   1.000
_cell.length_b   1.000
_cell.length_c   1.000
_cell.angle_alpha   90.00
_cell.angle_beta   90.00
_cell.angle_gamma   90.00
#
_symmetry.space_group_name_H-M   'P 1'
#
loop_
_entity.id
_entity.type
_entity.pdbx_description
1 polymer ?
#
loop_
_entity_poly.entity_id
_entity_poly.type
_entity_poly.pdbx_seq_one_letter_code
_entity_poly.pdbx_strand_id
1 'polypeptide(L)'
;MATSAPPPPPRHAHDPAQKHFIIAALEASFVPVPSPLFPPDCGFTYELRSYPLTTPEQVPERIADADIAILSVLALPRHLLAPDVCPRLKHIAVVASGTDQVDKQACRERGIVVSNTPHCNTTSVAEHVIASYFATRRSLLLAHDFTQDGQWGKGGNAKSSFVLDGRGDGKPPRTCGSEVLGIVGYGGVGKKVEALARALGMTVLISGRKGDDPVATVEAGAAEDAGGGGGKGDGRTPFDTLLRTASVVVLCCPRTPETLDLISTRELSLMPPHALLINVARGGVVDEPALLAALRARQIAGYATDVFLTEPAHADNSALVLGKGNAEGLNILTTPHIAWCAEETNDAYNRALLDNLRGWLLDSGKPRYPVLSYD
;
A
#
# COMPACT_ATOMS: atom_id res chain seq x y z
N MET A 1 -28.57 -15.45 -55.06
CA MET A 1 -27.12 -15.25 -55.18
C MET A 1 -26.54 -15.32 -53.77
N ALA A 2 -25.85 -16.41 -53.45
CA ALA A 2 -25.26 -16.64 -52.13
C ALA A 2 -23.95 -15.84 -52.02
N THR A 3 -23.84 -14.98 -51.01
CA THR A 3 -22.63 -14.21 -50.72
C THR A 3 -21.68 -15.07 -49.88
N SER A 4 -20.56 -15.50 -50.47
CA SER A 4 -19.52 -16.25 -49.77
C SER A 4 -18.81 -15.36 -48.75
N ALA A 5 -18.65 -15.86 -47.52
CA ALA A 5 -17.83 -15.22 -46.50
C ALA A 5 -16.37 -15.08 -46.99
N PRO A 6 -15.65 -14.01 -46.61
CA PRO A 6 -14.25 -13.84 -46.96
C PRO A 6 -13.38 -14.91 -46.31
N PRO A 7 -12.28 -15.34 -46.96
CA PRO A 7 -11.40 -16.36 -46.42
C PRO A 7 -10.74 -15.89 -45.11
N PRO A 8 -10.44 -16.83 -44.18
CA PRO A 8 -9.72 -16.50 -42.95
C PRO A 8 -8.36 -15.91 -43.28
N PRO A 9 -7.84 -14.98 -42.45
CA PRO A 9 -6.52 -14.40 -42.65
C PRO A 9 -5.45 -15.50 -42.70
N PRO A 10 -4.36 -15.29 -43.46
CA PRO A 10 -3.30 -16.29 -43.58
C PRO A 10 -2.74 -16.61 -42.20
N ARG A 11 -2.76 -17.90 -41.82
CA ARG A 11 -1.99 -18.38 -40.68
C ARG A 11 -0.53 -18.18 -41.04
N HIS A 12 0.15 -17.26 -40.35
CA HIS A 12 1.60 -17.15 -40.44
C HIS A 12 2.19 -18.54 -40.16
N ALA A 13 2.99 -19.03 -41.09
CA ALA A 13 3.70 -20.30 -40.92
C ALA A 13 4.56 -20.17 -39.66
N HIS A 14 4.35 -21.07 -38.69
CA HIS A 14 5.19 -21.16 -37.51
C HIS A 14 6.62 -21.47 -37.97
N ASP A 15 7.54 -20.52 -37.81
CA ASP A 15 8.96 -20.77 -37.89
C ASP A 15 9.40 -21.46 -36.57
N PRO A 16 9.81 -22.74 -36.61
CA PRO A 16 10.22 -23.47 -35.41
C PRO A 16 11.51 -22.92 -34.76
N ALA A 17 12.23 -21.97 -35.39
CA ALA A 17 13.36 -21.27 -34.80
C ALA A 17 12.95 -20.05 -33.94
N GLN A 18 11.69 -19.60 -34.01
CA GLN A 18 11.22 -18.43 -33.29
C GLN A 18 10.87 -18.78 -31.83
N LYS A 19 11.46 -18.09 -30.85
CA LYS A 19 11.16 -18.29 -29.43
C LYS A 19 9.65 -18.07 -29.19
N HIS A 20 9.01 -19.00 -28.47
CA HIS A 20 7.61 -18.90 -28.07
C HIS A 20 7.50 -18.85 -26.54
N PHE A 21 6.73 -17.90 -26.02
CA PHE A 21 6.53 -17.70 -24.58
C PHE A 21 5.06 -17.84 -24.17
N ILE A 22 4.83 -18.55 -23.07
CA ILE A 22 3.51 -18.59 -22.43
C ILE A 22 3.50 -17.57 -21.28
N ILE A 23 2.59 -16.60 -21.36
CA ILE A 23 2.44 -15.52 -20.39
C ILE A 23 1.09 -15.69 -19.68
N ALA A 24 1.11 -15.96 -18.38
CA ALA A 24 -0.09 -16.11 -17.57
C ALA A 24 -0.34 -14.83 -16.75
N ALA A 25 -1.40 -14.09 -17.07
CA ALA A 25 -1.87 -12.98 -16.25
C ALA A 25 -2.96 -13.46 -15.30
N LEU A 26 -2.66 -13.50 -14.00
CA LEU A 26 -3.46 -14.23 -13.01
C LEU A 26 -4.58 -13.36 -12.39
N GLU A 27 -4.49 -12.04 -12.48
CA GLU A 27 -5.41 -11.11 -11.79
C GLU A 27 -5.82 -9.93 -12.70
N ALA A 28 -6.23 -10.23 -13.94
CA ALA A 28 -6.47 -9.24 -14.97
C ALA A 28 -7.65 -8.29 -14.69
N SER A 29 -8.58 -8.63 -13.78
CA SER A 29 -9.61 -7.70 -13.31
C SER A 29 -9.07 -6.67 -12.32
N PHE A 30 -8.02 -7.01 -11.58
CA PHE A 30 -7.38 -6.11 -10.62
C PHE A 30 -6.40 -5.18 -11.33
N VAL A 31 -5.63 -5.73 -12.29
CA VAL A 31 -4.73 -4.97 -13.16
C VAL A 31 -4.98 -5.40 -14.61
N PRO A 32 -5.71 -4.58 -15.40
CA PRO A 32 -5.93 -4.85 -16.80
C PRO A 32 -4.63 -4.89 -17.59
N VAL A 33 -4.29 -6.04 -18.16
CA VAL A 33 -3.08 -6.22 -18.97
C VAL A 33 -3.35 -5.74 -20.41
N PRO A 34 -2.47 -4.93 -21.03
CA PRO A 34 -2.63 -4.51 -22.42
C PRO A 34 -2.72 -5.68 -23.38
N SER A 35 -3.60 -5.58 -24.38
CA SER A 35 -3.70 -6.54 -25.48
C SER A 35 -3.80 -5.81 -26.82
N PRO A 36 -2.85 -6.00 -27.75
CA PRO A 36 -1.66 -6.87 -27.63
C PRO A 36 -0.60 -6.31 -26.66
N LEU A 37 0.23 -7.19 -26.07
CA LEU A 37 1.36 -6.80 -25.22
C LEU A 37 2.53 -6.23 -26.04
N PHE A 38 2.78 -6.83 -27.21
CA PHE A 38 3.89 -6.50 -28.09
C PHE A 38 3.39 -6.29 -29.52
N PRO A 39 4.10 -5.48 -30.33
CA PRO A 39 3.79 -5.37 -31.74
C PRO A 39 4.04 -6.73 -32.46
N PRO A 40 3.40 -6.97 -33.62
CA PRO A 40 3.50 -8.25 -34.34
C PRO A 40 4.93 -8.66 -34.75
N ASP A 41 5.83 -7.68 -34.92
CA ASP A 41 7.20 -7.83 -35.39
C ASP A 41 8.24 -7.83 -34.25
N CYS A 42 7.84 -8.16 -33.01
CA CYS A 42 8.70 -8.15 -31.82
C CYS A 42 9.80 -9.25 -31.76
N GLY A 43 10.00 -10.03 -32.81
CA GLY A 43 11.09 -11.02 -32.90
C GLY A 43 10.85 -12.34 -32.13
N PHE A 44 9.72 -12.48 -31.44
CA PHE A 44 9.28 -13.71 -30.79
C PHE A 44 7.76 -13.87 -30.93
N THR A 45 7.24 -15.05 -30.60
CA THR A 45 5.79 -15.27 -30.45
C THR A 45 5.43 -15.47 -28.99
N TYR A 46 4.17 -15.19 -28.64
CA TYR A 46 3.68 -15.44 -27.29
C TYR A 46 2.20 -15.83 -27.29
N GLU A 47 1.81 -16.58 -26.27
CA GLU A 47 0.42 -16.83 -25.90
C GLU A 47 0.15 -16.06 -24.59
N LEU A 48 -0.80 -15.13 -24.61
CA LEU A 48 -1.28 -14.46 -23.39
C LEU A 48 -2.53 -15.17 -22.87
N ARG A 49 -2.40 -15.82 -21.71
CA ARG A 49 -3.52 -16.40 -20.96
C ARG A 49 -3.93 -15.43 -19.88
N SER A 50 -5.05 -14.74 -20.09
CA SER A 50 -5.56 -13.73 -19.18
C SER A 50 -6.71 -14.28 -18.35
N TYR A 51 -6.50 -14.32 -17.03
CA TYR A 51 -7.49 -14.74 -16.06
C TYR A 51 -7.98 -13.53 -15.28
N PRO A 52 -9.29 -13.22 -15.29
CA PRO A 52 -9.86 -12.12 -14.52
C PRO A 52 -9.50 -12.19 -13.02
N LEU A 53 -9.66 -13.38 -12.43
CA LEU A 53 -9.34 -13.70 -11.04
C LEU A 53 -8.77 -15.12 -10.95
N THR A 54 -7.80 -15.33 -10.06
CA THR A 54 -7.20 -16.64 -9.74
C THR A 54 -7.32 -16.91 -8.25
N THR A 55 -7.88 -18.07 -7.87
CA THR A 55 -7.84 -18.53 -6.47
C THR A 55 -6.52 -19.26 -6.20
N PRO A 56 -6.07 -19.38 -4.93
CA PRO A 56 -4.84 -20.11 -4.58
C PRO A 56 -4.79 -21.54 -5.16
N GLU A 57 -5.93 -22.23 -5.21
CA GLU A 57 -6.05 -23.61 -5.72
C GLU A 57 -5.87 -23.70 -7.24
N GLN A 58 -6.16 -22.61 -7.96
CA GLN A 58 -6.01 -22.51 -9.41
C GLN A 58 -4.59 -22.14 -9.84
N VAL A 59 -3.76 -21.63 -8.93
CA VAL A 59 -2.40 -21.19 -9.26
C VAL A 59 -1.58 -22.30 -9.91
N PRO A 60 -1.45 -23.53 -9.33
CA PRO A 60 -0.61 -24.57 -9.89
C PRO A 60 -0.90 -24.86 -11.36
N GLU A 61 -2.18 -25.00 -11.71
CA GLU A 61 -2.62 -25.26 -13.09
C GLU A 61 -2.25 -24.10 -14.04
N ARG A 62 -2.48 -22.85 -13.61
CA ARG A 62 -2.33 -21.67 -14.47
C ARG A 62 -0.88 -21.26 -14.72
N ILE A 63 0.03 -21.67 -13.85
CA ILE A 63 1.48 -21.40 -13.99
C ILE A 63 2.29 -22.61 -14.46
N ALA A 64 1.66 -23.77 -14.66
CA ALA A 64 2.36 -25.04 -14.89
C ALA A 64 3.32 -25.00 -16.10
N ASP A 65 2.87 -24.43 -17.20
CA ASP A 65 3.62 -24.29 -18.44
C ASP A 65 4.01 -22.84 -18.77
N ALA A 66 3.70 -21.90 -17.87
CA ALA A 66 4.02 -20.49 -18.05
C ALA A 66 5.53 -20.24 -18.02
N ASP A 67 6.02 -19.45 -18.96
CA ASP A 67 7.39 -18.89 -18.92
C ASP A 67 7.41 -17.59 -18.08
N ILE A 68 6.29 -16.84 -18.09
CA ILE A 68 6.09 -15.59 -17.35
C ILE A 68 4.76 -15.63 -16.59
N ALA A 69 4.78 -15.24 -15.31
CA ALA A 69 3.58 -14.98 -14.52
C ALA A 69 3.45 -13.47 -14.24
N ILE A 70 2.28 -12.89 -14.55
CA ILE A 70 1.89 -11.53 -14.21
C ILE A 70 0.84 -11.60 -13.11
N LEU A 71 1.09 -10.92 -11.99
CA LEU A 71 0.20 -10.92 -10.82
C LEU A 71 0.33 -9.61 -10.04
N SER A 72 -0.57 -9.36 -9.10
CA SER A 72 -0.52 -8.22 -8.20
C SER A 72 -0.53 -8.66 -6.74
N VAL A 73 -1.63 -9.21 -6.22
CA VAL A 73 -1.80 -9.54 -4.79
C VAL A 73 -1.72 -11.03 -4.50
N LEU A 74 -1.86 -11.89 -5.51
CA LEU A 74 -1.82 -13.35 -5.35
C LEU A 74 -0.50 -13.84 -4.75
N ALA A 75 -0.60 -14.70 -3.73
CA ALA A 75 0.57 -15.28 -3.08
C ALA A 75 1.24 -16.37 -3.92
N LEU A 76 2.57 -16.32 -4.01
CA LEU A 76 3.44 -17.35 -4.58
C LEU A 76 4.46 -17.82 -3.53
N PRO A 77 4.03 -18.62 -2.54
CA PRO A 77 4.92 -19.26 -1.58
C PRO A 77 5.81 -20.32 -2.25
N ARG A 78 6.88 -20.71 -1.56
CA ARG A 78 7.89 -21.69 -2.00
C ARG A 78 7.33 -22.93 -2.72
N HIS A 79 6.26 -23.54 -2.18
CA HIS A 79 5.72 -24.78 -2.74
C HIS A 79 5.11 -24.60 -4.14
N LEU A 80 4.54 -23.43 -4.45
CA LEU A 80 4.04 -23.12 -5.79
C LEU A 80 5.16 -22.83 -6.79
N LEU A 81 6.31 -22.43 -6.27
CA LEU A 81 7.52 -22.17 -7.06
C LEU A 81 8.38 -23.43 -7.23
N ALA A 82 7.92 -24.62 -6.86
CA ALA A 82 8.71 -25.84 -7.03
C ALA A 82 8.86 -26.23 -8.52
N PRO A 83 9.98 -26.87 -8.94
CA PRO A 83 10.20 -27.25 -10.33
C PRO A 83 9.16 -28.21 -10.93
N ASP A 84 8.52 -29.02 -10.11
CA ASP A 84 7.42 -29.93 -10.50
C ASP A 84 6.08 -29.21 -10.67
N VAL A 85 5.90 -28.04 -10.04
CA VAL A 85 4.69 -27.22 -10.17
C VAL A 85 4.77 -26.28 -11.37
N CYS A 86 5.87 -25.55 -11.53
CA CYS A 86 6.06 -24.59 -12.62
C CYS A 86 7.44 -24.74 -13.28
N PRO A 87 7.72 -25.85 -13.98
CA PRO A 87 9.04 -26.19 -14.53
C PRO A 87 9.64 -25.13 -15.47
N ARG A 88 8.79 -24.35 -16.14
CA ARG A 88 9.20 -23.39 -17.18
C ARG A 88 9.29 -21.94 -16.72
N LEU A 89 8.78 -21.64 -15.52
CA LEU A 89 8.68 -20.27 -15.04
C LEU A 89 10.07 -19.64 -14.90
N LYS A 90 10.27 -18.50 -15.54
CA LYS A 90 11.54 -17.76 -15.54
C LYS A 90 11.40 -16.31 -15.08
N HIS A 91 10.20 -15.74 -15.17
CA HIS A 91 9.95 -14.35 -14.77
C HIS A 91 8.60 -14.21 -14.07
N ILE A 92 8.61 -13.52 -12.94
CA ILE A 92 7.41 -13.06 -12.23
C ILE A 92 7.38 -11.53 -12.30
N ALA A 93 6.39 -10.99 -13.02
CA ALA A 93 6.15 -9.56 -13.13
C ALA A 93 5.03 -9.15 -12.17
N VAL A 94 5.41 -8.58 -11.03
CA VAL A 94 4.48 -8.09 -10.03
C VAL A 94 4.00 -6.69 -10.42
N VAL A 95 2.70 -6.51 -10.60
CA VAL A 95 2.09 -5.20 -10.84
C VAL A 95 1.64 -4.59 -9.52
N ALA A 96 2.63 -4.24 -8.72
CA ALA A 96 2.51 -3.51 -7.46
C ALA A 96 3.89 -2.96 -7.07
N SER A 97 3.95 -2.03 -6.11
CA SER A 97 5.21 -1.62 -5.49
C SER A 97 5.77 -2.71 -4.55
N GLY A 98 4.89 -3.42 -3.85
CA GLY A 98 5.24 -4.51 -2.93
C GLY A 98 5.47 -5.85 -3.62
N THR A 99 6.30 -6.70 -3.02
CA THR A 99 6.58 -8.06 -3.49
C THR A 99 6.66 -9.06 -2.32
N ASP A 100 5.91 -8.78 -1.26
CA ASP A 100 5.92 -9.55 -0.01
C ASP A 100 5.28 -10.94 -0.19
N GLN A 101 4.36 -11.04 -1.14
CA GLN A 101 3.60 -12.23 -1.50
C GLN A 101 4.39 -13.26 -2.33
N VAL A 102 5.57 -12.90 -2.84
CA VAL A 102 6.43 -13.79 -3.64
C VAL A 102 7.62 -14.27 -2.79
N ASP A 103 7.82 -15.59 -2.70
CA ASP A 103 9.00 -16.15 -2.04
C ASP A 103 10.26 -15.93 -2.87
N LYS A 104 10.91 -14.79 -2.65
CA LYS A 104 12.12 -14.37 -3.35
C LYS A 104 13.30 -15.31 -3.12
N GLN A 105 13.33 -16.06 -2.01
CA GLN A 105 14.41 -17.02 -1.75
C GLN A 105 14.23 -18.26 -2.62
N ALA A 106 13.00 -18.78 -2.75
CA ALA A 106 12.68 -19.84 -3.70
C ALA A 106 12.94 -19.41 -5.15
N CYS A 107 12.58 -18.18 -5.52
CA CYS A 107 12.91 -17.63 -6.85
C CYS A 107 14.42 -17.62 -7.10
N ARG A 108 15.23 -17.21 -6.10
CA ARG A 108 16.70 -17.18 -6.17
C ARG A 108 17.29 -18.54 -6.46
N GLU A 109 16.84 -19.56 -5.73
CA GLU A 109 17.33 -20.94 -5.89
C GLU A 109 16.99 -21.52 -7.27
N ARG A 110 15.92 -21.03 -7.90
CA ARG A 110 15.49 -21.47 -9.24
C ARG A 110 15.95 -20.58 -10.39
N GLY A 111 16.63 -19.46 -10.12
CA GLY A 111 16.96 -18.50 -11.16
C GLY A 111 15.74 -17.79 -11.77
N ILE A 112 14.62 -17.70 -11.03
CA ILE A 112 13.42 -16.97 -11.46
C ILE A 112 13.65 -15.49 -11.21
N VAL A 113 13.52 -14.68 -12.26
CA VAL A 113 13.59 -13.22 -12.18
C VAL A 113 12.29 -12.70 -11.56
N VAL A 114 12.38 -11.68 -10.71
CA VAL A 114 11.21 -10.97 -10.15
C VAL A 114 11.36 -9.49 -10.46
N SER A 115 10.34 -8.88 -11.04
CA SER A 115 10.25 -7.42 -11.23
C SER A 115 8.98 -6.87 -10.60
N ASN A 116 8.97 -5.58 -10.30
CA ASN A 116 7.81 -4.88 -9.77
C ASN A 116 7.52 -3.58 -10.54
N THR A 117 6.54 -2.79 -10.10
CA THR A 117 6.17 -1.50 -10.72
C THR A 117 6.24 -0.37 -9.69
N PRO A 118 7.46 0.00 -9.24
CA PRO A 118 7.63 0.97 -8.17
C PRO A 118 7.23 2.37 -8.65
N HIS A 119 6.79 3.21 -7.72
CA HIS A 119 6.45 4.62 -7.91
C HIS A 119 5.17 4.92 -8.72
N CYS A 120 4.55 3.94 -9.38
CA CYS A 120 3.35 4.11 -10.21
C CYS A 120 2.12 4.63 -9.45
N ASN A 121 2.02 4.36 -8.14
CA ASN A 121 0.88 4.73 -7.29
C ASN A 121 1.23 5.79 -6.22
N THR A 122 2.38 6.48 -6.37
CA THR A 122 2.87 7.42 -5.35
C THR A 122 1.89 8.56 -5.08
N THR A 123 1.30 9.11 -6.14
CA THR A 123 0.35 10.23 -6.04
C THR A 123 -0.96 9.79 -5.43
N SER A 124 -1.58 8.72 -5.94
CA SER A 124 -2.87 8.22 -5.46
C SER A 124 -2.82 7.86 -3.97
N VAL A 125 -1.77 7.16 -3.53
CA VAL A 125 -1.61 6.80 -2.11
C VAL A 125 -1.43 8.05 -1.24
N ALA A 126 -0.67 9.05 -1.68
CA ALA A 126 -0.48 10.28 -0.92
C ALA A 126 -1.76 11.11 -0.84
N GLU A 127 -2.55 11.16 -1.90
CA GLU A 127 -3.87 11.82 -1.89
C GLU A 127 -4.85 11.08 -0.97
N HIS A 128 -4.81 9.76 -0.96
CA HIS A 128 -5.59 8.93 -0.03
C HIS A 128 -5.24 9.20 1.43
N VAL A 129 -3.97 9.46 1.76
CA VAL A 129 -3.55 9.91 3.11
C VAL A 129 -4.21 11.23 3.48
N ILE A 130 -4.21 12.21 2.57
CA ILE A 130 -4.83 13.51 2.83
C ILE A 130 -6.35 13.39 2.99
N ALA A 131 -7.01 12.59 2.14
CA ALA A 131 -8.43 12.28 2.27
C ALA A 131 -8.73 11.61 3.63
N SER A 132 -7.92 10.62 4.00
CA SER A 132 -8.01 9.89 5.28
C SER A 132 -7.82 10.81 6.48
N TYR A 133 -6.88 11.75 6.39
CA TYR A 133 -6.69 12.78 7.40
C TYR A 133 -7.95 13.61 7.59
N PHE A 134 -8.54 14.16 6.52
CA PHE A 134 -9.75 14.98 6.64
C PHE A 134 -10.93 14.18 7.18
N ALA A 135 -11.15 12.98 6.65
CA ALA A 135 -12.22 12.09 7.08
C ALA A 135 -12.11 11.77 8.57
N THR A 136 -10.91 11.45 9.05
CA THR A 136 -10.70 11.04 10.45
C THR A 136 -10.62 12.23 11.40
N ARG A 137 -9.95 13.33 11.01
CA ARG A 137 -9.85 14.54 11.82
C ARG A 137 -11.22 15.18 12.03
N ARG A 138 -12.11 15.12 11.05
CA ARG A 138 -13.47 15.65 11.15
C ARG A 138 -14.51 14.61 11.56
N SER A 139 -14.09 13.36 11.76
CA SER A 139 -14.98 12.23 12.08
C SER A 139 -16.14 12.11 11.10
N LEU A 140 -15.84 12.24 9.80
CA LEU A 140 -16.85 12.36 8.74
C LEU A 140 -17.75 11.13 8.66
N LEU A 141 -17.25 9.91 8.88
CA LEU A 141 -18.10 8.72 8.85
C LEU A 141 -19.08 8.71 10.02
N LEU A 142 -18.62 8.96 11.25
CA LEU A 142 -19.50 9.10 12.41
C LEU A 142 -20.55 10.22 12.21
N ALA A 143 -20.16 11.34 11.61
CA ALA A 143 -21.07 12.44 11.30
C ALA A 143 -22.09 12.08 10.20
N HIS A 144 -21.65 11.33 9.19
CA HIS A 144 -22.50 10.81 8.13
C HIS A 144 -23.55 9.87 8.71
N ASP A 145 -23.13 8.85 9.46
CA ASP A 145 -24.01 7.84 10.06
C ASP A 145 -25.01 8.49 11.02
N PHE A 146 -24.55 9.41 11.88
CA PHE A 146 -25.43 10.19 12.76
C PHE A 146 -26.56 10.91 12.00
N THR A 147 -26.25 11.42 10.81
CA THR A 147 -27.23 12.09 9.94
C THR A 147 -28.17 11.08 9.28
N GLN A 148 -27.63 10.00 8.72
CA GLN A 148 -28.42 8.94 8.06
C GLN A 148 -29.38 8.24 9.03
N ASP A 149 -28.97 8.06 10.28
CA ASP A 149 -29.78 7.44 11.35
C ASP A 149 -30.87 8.37 11.92
N GLY A 150 -30.97 9.59 11.38
CA GLY A 150 -31.95 10.60 11.78
C GLY A 150 -31.72 11.17 13.19
N GLN A 151 -30.53 10.98 13.78
CA GLN A 151 -30.23 11.44 15.13
C GLN A 151 -30.31 12.96 15.24
N TRP A 152 -29.93 13.68 14.18
CA TRP A 152 -30.06 15.14 14.13
C TRP A 152 -31.52 15.59 14.17
N GLY A 153 -32.40 14.93 13.40
CA GLY A 153 -33.84 15.23 13.39
C GLY A 153 -34.53 14.92 14.72
N LYS A 154 -33.97 14.00 15.52
CA LYS A 154 -34.42 13.66 16.88
C LYS A 154 -33.90 14.64 17.95
N GLY A 155 -33.22 15.71 17.56
CA GLY A 155 -32.64 16.70 18.47
C GLY A 155 -31.28 16.28 19.06
N GLY A 156 -30.65 15.25 18.52
CA GLY A 156 -29.31 14.83 18.93
C GLY A 156 -28.26 15.92 18.63
N ASN A 157 -27.26 16.04 19.51
CA ASN A 157 -26.18 17.01 19.37
C ASN A 157 -24.89 16.34 18.88
N ALA A 158 -24.63 16.43 17.57
CA ALA A 158 -23.40 15.93 16.95
C ALA A 158 -22.12 16.48 17.59
N LYS A 159 -22.17 17.71 18.13
CA LYS A 159 -21.03 18.36 18.78
C LYS A 159 -20.60 17.60 20.05
N SER A 160 -21.55 17.14 20.86
CA SER A 160 -21.25 16.35 22.07
C SER A 160 -20.89 14.91 21.70
N SER A 161 -21.70 14.23 20.87
CA SER A 161 -21.62 12.76 20.74
C SER A 161 -20.31 12.20 20.18
N PHE A 162 -19.62 12.90 19.27
CA PHE A 162 -18.37 12.41 18.68
C PHE A 162 -17.36 13.51 18.30
N VAL A 163 -17.77 14.78 18.21
CA VAL A 163 -16.86 15.89 17.90
C VAL A 163 -16.06 16.34 19.12
N LEU A 164 -16.70 16.45 20.29
CA LEU A 164 -16.08 16.80 21.56
C LEU A 164 -15.91 15.57 22.46
N ASP A 165 -17.02 14.92 22.85
CA ASP A 165 -16.95 13.83 23.82
C ASP A 165 -16.39 12.55 23.21
N GLY A 166 -16.21 12.47 21.89
CA GLY A 166 -15.54 11.36 21.21
C GLY A 166 -14.01 11.44 21.24
N ARG A 167 -13.42 12.56 21.68
CA ARG A 167 -11.96 12.78 21.66
C ARG A 167 -11.38 12.74 23.08
N GLY A 168 -10.14 12.26 23.21
CA GLY A 168 -9.45 12.19 24.50
C GLY A 168 -9.16 13.55 25.14
N ASP A 169 -9.10 14.62 24.34
CA ASP A 169 -8.82 15.98 24.81
C ASP A 169 -10.06 16.87 24.99
N GLY A 170 -11.25 16.40 24.61
CA GLY A 170 -12.51 17.14 24.71
C GLY A 170 -12.57 18.42 23.86
N LYS A 171 -11.70 18.58 22.86
CA LYS A 171 -11.62 19.80 22.04
C LYS A 171 -12.17 19.58 20.62
N PRO A 172 -12.65 20.66 19.95
CA PRO A 172 -13.00 20.58 18.54
C PRO A 172 -11.80 20.16 17.66
N PRO A 173 -12.07 19.59 16.46
CA PRO A 173 -11.02 19.27 15.50
C PRO A 173 -10.14 20.47 15.13
N ARG A 174 -8.84 20.22 15.04
CA ARG A 174 -7.82 21.17 14.55
C ARG A 174 -8.00 21.47 13.06
N THR A 175 -7.50 22.63 12.65
CA THR A 175 -7.27 22.98 11.24
C THR A 175 -5.83 22.63 10.85
N CYS A 176 -5.56 22.46 9.55
CA CYS A 176 -4.24 22.06 9.05
C CYS A 176 -3.09 22.97 9.52
N GLY A 177 -3.32 24.28 9.60
CA GLY A 177 -2.31 25.24 10.08
C GLY A 177 -1.87 25.05 11.54
N SER A 178 -2.57 24.21 12.31
CA SER A 178 -2.22 23.84 13.69
C SER A 178 -1.82 22.37 13.83
N GLU A 179 -1.62 21.66 12.72
CA GLU A 179 -1.19 20.26 12.71
C GLU A 179 0.34 20.17 12.59
N VAL A 180 0.89 19.22 13.34
CA VAL A 180 2.24 18.69 13.14
C VAL A 180 2.09 17.27 12.60
N LEU A 181 2.41 17.07 11.32
CA LEU A 181 2.35 15.78 10.65
C LEU A 181 3.72 15.10 10.68
N GLY A 182 3.81 13.98 11.40
CA GLY A 182 4.98 13.12 11.45
C GLY A 182 4.93 12.02 10.39
N ILE A 183 5.99 11.84 9.61
CA ILE A 183 6.10 10.82 8.55
C ILE A 183 7.10 9.75 8.97
N VAL A 184 6.64 8.51 9.11
CA VAL A 184 7.47 7.33 9.38
C VAL A 184 7.66 6.54 8.08
N GLY A 185 8.85 6.64 7.48
CA GLY A 185 9.15 6.09 6.16
C GLY A 185 9.16 7.17 5.08
N TYR A 186 10.37 7.65 4.72
CA TYR A 186 10.55 8.81 3.84
C TYR A 186 10.92 8.42 2.40
N GLY A 187 10.16 7.47 1.83
CA GLY A 187 10.25 7.07 0.41
C GLY A 187 9.44 7.99 -0.51
N GLY A 188 9.10 7.50 -1.70
CA GLY A 188 8.30 8.25 -2.69
C GLY A 188 6.96 8.74 -2.12
N VAL A 189 6.20 7.85 -1.46
CA VAL A 189 4.92 8.19 -0.82
C VAL A 189 5.12 9.24 0.28
N GLY A 190 6.08 9.02 1.20
CA GLY A 190 6.36 9.97 2.29
C GLY A 190 6.71 11.37 1.78
N LYS A 191 7.53 11.49 0.74
CA LYS A 191 7.87 12.78 0.11
C LYS A 191 6.67 13.47 -0.52
N LYS A 192 5.78 12.71 -1.17
CA LYS A 192 4.57 13.26 -1.77
C LYS A 192 3.57 13.70 -0.69
N VAL A 193 3.41 12.93 0.39
CA VAL A 193 2.61 13.30 1.57
C VAL A 193 3.13 14.59 2.20
N GLU A 194 4.44 14.73 2.38
CA GLU A 194 5.05 15.97 2.89
C GLU A 194 4.68 17.17 2.01
N ALA A 195 4.84 17.06 0.69
CA ALA A 195 4.55 18.16 -0.23
C ALA A 195 3.07 18.60 -0.13
N LEU A 196 2.14 17.66 -0.08
CA LEU A 196 0.70 17.94 0.07
C LEU A 196 0.38 18.54 1.44
N ALA A 197 0.95 18.00 2.52
CA ALA A 197 0.72 18.47 3.88
C ALA A 197 1.23 19.92 4.08
N ARG A 198 2.43 20.23 3.55
CA ARG A 198 2.98 21.59 3.58
C ARG A 198 2.12 22.57 2.77
N ALA A 199 1.61 22.14 1.61
CA ALA A 199 0.71 22.97 0.80
C ALA A 199 -0.62 23.28 1.53
N LEU A 200 -1.06 22.41 2.45
CA LEU A 200 -2.20 22.63 3.34
C LEU A 200 -1.85 23.47 4.59
N GLY A 201 -0.60 23.90 4.75
CA GLY A 201 -0.12 24.71 5.88
C GLY A 201 0.30 23.92 7.11
N MET A 202 0.46 22.59 7.04
CA MET A 202 0.93 21.79 8.17
C MET A 202 2.44 21.93 8.39
N THR A 203 2.87 21.81 9.65
CA THR A 203 4.27 21.54 9.98
C THR A 203 4.55 20.06 9.75
N VAL A 204 5.63 19.71 9.05
CA VAL A 204 5.98 18.30 8.77
C VAL A 204 7.30 17.91 9.44
N LEU A 205 7.27 16.79 10.16
CA LEU A 205 8.44 16.14 10.78
C LEU A 205 8.73 14.82 10.08
N ILE A 206 10.00 14.52 9.82
CA ILE A 206 10.43 13.26 9.21
C ILE A 206 11.09 12.39 10.28
N SER A 207 10.61 11.15 10.43
CA SER A 207 11.11 10.24 11.45
C SER A 207 12.50 9.69 11.15
N GLY A 208 13.34 9.62 12.18
CA GLY A 208 14.44 8.67 12.31
C GLY A 208 13.92 7.23 12.41
N ARG A 209 14.83 6.24 12.40
CA ARG A 209 14.45 4.86 12.70
C ARG A 209 14.25 4.70 14.21
N LYS A 210 13.36 3.79 14.61
CA LYS A 210 13.20 3.43 16.02
C LYS A 210 14.49 2.81 16.54
N GLY A 211 15.00 3.32 17.66
CA GLY A 211 16.26 2.86 18.25
C GLY A 211 17.52 3.64 17.81
N ASP A 212 17.42 4.47 16.77
CA ASP A 212 18.51 5.37 16.35
C ASP A 212 18.47 6.72 17.09
N ASP A 213 17.73 6.80 18.20
CA ASP A 213 17.61 8.04 18.97
C ASP A 213 19.00 8.41 19.55
N PRO A 214 19.48 9.65 19.34
CA PRO A 214 20.77 10.07 19.88
C PRO A 214 20.73 9.94 21.40
N VAL A 215 21.72 9.24 21.96
CA VAL A 215 21.90 9.14 23.41
C VAL A 215 21.97 10.56 23.97
N ALA A 216 21.01 10.91 24.82
CA ALA A 216 20.85 12.26 25.34
C ALA A 216 22.11 12.74 26.07
N THR A 217 22.92 13.58 25.42
CA THR A 217 23.74 14.55 26.15
C THR A 217 22.81 15.71 26.51
N VAL A 218 22.46 15.76 27.79
CA VAL A 218 21.62 16.80 28.38
C VAL A 218 22.36 18.13 28.28
N GLU A 219 21.94 19.03 27.39
CA GLU A 219 22.04 20.47 27.65
C GLU A 219 20.72 21.13 27.24
N ALA A 220 20.02 21.62 28.26
CA ALA A 220 18.83 22.43 28.15
C ALA A 220 19.22 23.84 27.71
N GLY A 221 18.85 24.23 26.49
CA GLY A 221 19.06 25.57 25.98
C GLY A 221 18.23 25.87 24.74
N ALA A 222 17.32 26.82 24.89
CA ALA A 222 16.58 27.56 23.85
C ALA A 222 15.61 26.76 22.96
N ALA A 223 14.35 26.74 23.42
CA ALA A 223 13.20 26.70 22.52
C ALA A 223 13.07 28.07 21.83
N GLU A 224 13.63 28.23 20.63
CA GLU A 224 13.29 29.32 19.73
C GLU A 224 13.16 28.78 18.30
N ASP A 225 12.05 29.15 17.65
CA ASP A 225 11.66 28.89 16.26
C ASP A 225 11.67 27.44 15.75
N ALA A 226 10.54 26.75 15.97
CA ALA A 226 10.14 25.54 15.24
C ALA A 226 9.72 25.83 13.78
N GLY A 227 10.47 26.69 13.10
CA GLY A 227 10.28 27.13 11.72
C GLY A 227 11.50 26.81 10.88
N GLY A 228 11.69 25.53 10.54
CA GLY A 228 12.62 25.10 9.50
C GLY A 228 14.02 24.69 9.99
N GLY A 229 14.25 23.38 10.04
CA GLY A 229 15.54 22.70 9.87
C GLY A 229 16.70 23.10 10.81
N GLY A 230 17.05 22.22 11.76
CA GLY A 230 18.39 22.32 12.37
C GLY A 230 18.61 21.58 13.68
N GLY A 231 18.81 20.26 13.60
CA GLY A 231 19.50 19.50 14.65
C GLY A 231 20.50 18.56 13.97
N LYS A 232 21.79 18.66 14.32
CA LYS A 232 22.92 17.93 13.71
C LYS A 232 22.59 16.43 13.54
N GLY A 233 22.38 16.03 12.30
CA GLY A 233 21.80 14.76 11.85
C GLY A 233 21.20 14.98 10.46
N ASP A 234 20.75 13.95 9.74
CA ASP A 234 20.18 14.04 8.39
C ASP A 234 18.84 14.81 8.28
N GLY A 235 18.56 15.72 9.21
CA GLY A 235 17.32 16.50 9.30
C GLY A 235 16.13 15.73 9.89
N ARG A 236 16.33 14.48 10.34
CA ARG A 236 15.27 13.65 10.93
C ARG A 236 15.06 13.94 12.41
N THR A 237 13.80 13.84 12.82
CA THR A 237 13.37 13.88 14.22
C THR A 237 13.49 12.48 14.83
N PRO A 238 14.09 12.34 16.04
CA PRO A 238 14.09 11.08 16.78
C PRO A 238 12.68 10.47 16.87
N PHE A 239 12.56 9.14 16.77
CA PHE A 239 11.29 8.45 16.59
C PHE A 239 10.32 8.76 17.75
N ASP A 240 10.80 8.62 18.98
CA ASP A 240 10.01 8.92 20.18
C ASP A 240 9.64 10.40 20.30
N THR A 241 10.52 11.32 19.86
CA THR A 241 10.23 12.76 19.86
C THR A 241 9.13 13.10 18.87
N LEU A 242 9.15 12.48 17.69
CA LEU A 242 8.10 12.64 16.68
C LEU A 242 6.76 12.17 17.23
N LEU A 243 6.68 10.99 17.86
CA LEU A 243 5.43 10.47 18.43
C LEU A 243 4.83 11.40 19.48
N ARG A 244 5.66 12.00 20.35
CA ARG A 244 5.21 12.94 21.39
C ARG A 244 4.72 14.27 20.85
N THR A 245 5.23 14.68 19.69
CA THR A 245 5.00 16.03 19.13
C THR A 245 3.92 16.05 18.05
N ALA A 246 3.84 14.98 17.24
CA ALA A 246 2.96 14.92 16.09
C ALA A 246 1.49 14.80 16.51
N SER A 247 0.65 15.63 15.90
CA SER A 247 -0.82 15.53 16.01
C SER A 247 -1.42 14.62 14.94
N VAL A 248 -0.63 14.25 13.92
CA VAL A 248 -0.93 13.20 12.93
C VAL A 248 0.35 12.42 12.66
N VAL A 249 0.32 11.09 12.75
CA VAL A 249 1.43 10.21 12.37
C VAL A 249 1.00 9.40 11.15
N VAL A 250 1.79 9.46 10.07
CA VAL A 250 1.55 8.71 8.83
C VAL A 250 2.65 7.67 8.65
N LEU A 251 2.24 6.40 8.50
CA LEU A 251 3.12 5.27 8.26
C LEU A 251 3.20 4.98 6.76
N CYS A 252 4.41 5.12 6.22
CA CYS A 252 4.78 4.88 4.81
C CYS A 252 6.01 3.97 4.69
N CYS A 253 6.36 3.26 5.78
CA CYS A 253 7.54 2.40 5.85
C CYS A 253 7.27 0.99 5.28
N PRO A 254 8.29 0.26 4.78
CA PRO A 254 8.12 -1.14 4.42
C PRO A 254 7.83 -2.00 5.65
N ARG A 255 7.20 -3.16 5.45
CA ARG A 255 7.08 -4.21 6.48
C ARG A 255 8.35 -5.06 6.47
N THR A 256 9.12 -4.96 7.54
CA THR A 256 10.34 -5.73 7.79
C THR A 256 10.29 -6.25 9.21
N PRO A 257 11.16 -7.20 9.62
CA PRO A 257 11.22 -7.64 11.01
C PRO A 257 11.35 -6.48 12.02
N GLU A 258 12.02 -5.39 11.64
CA GLU A 258 12.22 -4.21 12.47
C GLU A 258 11.00 -3.28 12.54
N THR A 259 10.05 -3.41 11.61
CA THR A 259 8.82 -2.59 11.57
C THR A 259 7.55 -3.40 11.88
N LEU A 260 7.68 -4.69 12.20
CA LEU A 260 6.59 -5.47 12.79
C LEU A 260 6.22 -4.87 14.15
N ASP A 261 4.93 -4.57 14.32
CA ASP A 261 4.37 -3.92 15.51
C ASP A 261 5.17 -2.68 15.93
N LEU A 262 5.67 -1.92 14.93
CA LEU A 262 6.44 -0.70 15.12
C LEU A 262 5.73 0.27 16.07
N ILE A 263 4.40 0.37 15.90
CA ILE A 263 3.48 1.08 16.77
C ILE A 263 2.65 0.05 17.55
N SER A 264 2.95 -0.10 18.83
CA SER A 264 2.15 -0.88 19.79
C SER A 264 1.89 -0.05 21.05
N THR A 265 1.56 -0.71 22.16
CA THR A 265 1.11 -0.10 23.44
C THR A 265 2.05 1.02 23.91
N ARG A 266 3.37 0.81 23.85
CA ARG A 266 4.35 1.84 24.23
C ARG A 266 4.21 3.07 23.35
N GLU A 267 4.29 2.91 22.03
CA GLU A 267 4.29 4.03 21.10
C GLU A 267 2.97 4.80 21.13
N LEU A 268 1.85 4.09 21.23
CA LEU A 268 0.53 4.69 21.40
C LEU A 268 0.45 5.53 22.67
N SER A 269 1.09 5.10 23.77
CA SER A 269 1.14 5.88 25.03
C SER A 269 1.99 7.15 24.94
N LEU A 270 2.89 7.25 23.95
CA LEU A 270 3.69 8.45 23.71
C LEU A 270 2.92 9.51 22.93
N MET A 271 1.90 9.10 22.17
CA MET A 271 1.14 9.99 21.31
C MET A 271 0.22 10.89 22.14
N PRO A 272 0.03 12.16 21.74
CA PRO A 272 -0.90 13.02 22.46
C PRO A 272 -2.36 12.56 22.27
N PRO A 273 -3.28 12.82 23.21
CA PRO A 273 -4.69 12.39 23.14
C PRO A 273 -5.47 12.84 21.90
N HIS A 274 -5.00 13.88 21.23
CA HIS A 274 -5.58 14.42 20.01
C HIS A 274 -4.94 13.86 18.73
N ALA A 275 -3.95 12.97 18.85
CA ALA A 275 -3.23 12.42 17.72
C ALA A 275 -4.13 11.55 16.83
N LEU A 276 -3.85 11.58 15.53
CA LEU A 276 -4.35 10.60 14.58
C LEU A 276 -3.19 9.70 14.15
N LEU A 277 -3.48 8.42 13.92
CA LEU A 277 -2.57 7.50 13.28
C LEU A 277 -3.13 7.08 11.91
N ILE A 278 -2.33 7.16 10.86
CA ILE A 278 -2.72 6.79 9.49
C ILE A 278 -1.74 5.74 8.98
N ASN A 279 -2.23 4.57 8.60
CA ASN A 279 -1.41 3.50 8.03
C ASN A 279 -1.82 3.20 6.58
N VAL A 280 -0.95 3.59 5.66
CA VAL A 280 -1.00 3.25 4.22
C VAL A 280 0.23 2.45 3.78
N ALA A 281 0.96 1.91 4.75
CA ALA A 281 2.15 1.11 4.53
C ALA A 281 1.76 -0.36 4.32
N ARG A 282 1.63 -1.11 5.41
CA ARG A 282 1.29 -2.54 5.44
C ARG A 282 0.57 -2.87 6.75
N GLY A 283 -0.23 -3.93 6.72
CA GLY A 283 -0.71 -4.58 7.93
C GLY A 283 0.44 -5.15 8.76
N GLY A 284 0.26 -5.19 10.08
CA GLY A 284 1.28 -5.64 11.02
C GLY A 284 2.39 -4.63 11.31
N VAL A 285 2.34 -3.41 10.75
CA VAL A 285 3.18 -2.28 11.23
C VAL A 285 2.58 -1.67 12.50
N VAL A 286 1.27 -1.80 12.67
CA VAL A 286 0.53 -1.42 13.86
C VAL A 286 -0.03 -2.70 14.49
N ASP A 287 0.17 -2.84 15.79
CA ASP A 287 -0.47 -3.87 16.61
C ASP A 287 -1.98 -3.54 16.75
N GLU A 288 -2.83 -4.24 16.00
CA GLU A 288 -4.28 -3.99 15.94
C GLU A 288 -4.97 -4.12 17.32
N PRO A 289 -4.69 -5.15 18.15
CA PRO A 289 -5.19 -5.21 19.53
C PRO A 289 -4.80 -4.00 20.39
N ALA A 290 -3.52 -3.61 20.39
CA ALA A 290 -3.05 -2.46 21.18
C ALA A 290 -3.70 -1.15 20.70
N LEU A 291 -3.84 -0.98 19.39
CA LEU A 291 -4.52 0.15 18.77
C LEU A 291 -5.98 0.27 19.23
N LEU A 292 -6.75 -0.82 19.20
CA LEU A 292 -8.14 -0.82 19.64
C LEU A 292 -8.27 -0.50 21.12
N ALA A 293 -7.38 -1.01 21.96
CA ALA A 293 -7.34 -0.65 23.37
C ALA A 293 -7.07 0.85 23.57
N ALA A 294 -6.11 1.42 22.84
CA ALA A 294 -5.79 2.84 22.89
C ALA A 294 -6.95 3.73 22.44
N LEU A 295 -7.65 3.36 21.36
CA LEU A 295 -8.82 4.09 20.86
C LEU A 295 -9.99 4.05 21.86
N ARG A 296 -10.29 2.89 22.45
CA ARG A 296 -11.33 2.75 23.48
C ARG A 296 -11.00 3.55 24.74
N ALA A 297 -9.73 3.58 25.12
CA ALA A 297 -9.22 4.40 26.22
C ALA A 297 -9.06 5.89 25.86
N ARG A 298 -9.35 6.28 24.60
CA ARG A 298 -9.20 7.64 24.08
C ARG A 298 -7.79 8.21 24.24
N GLN A 299 -6.78 7.34 24.21
CA GLN A 299 -5.37 7.72 24.22
C GLN A 299 -4.95 8.39 22.91
N ILE A 300 -5.65 8.09 21.82
CA ILE A 300 -5.55 8.78 20.53
C ILE A 300 -6.95 9.09 20.01
N ALA A 301 -7.06 10.08 19.12
CA ALA A 301 -8.35 10.59 18.66
C ALA A 301 -8.91 9.89 17.43
N GLY A 302 -8.16 8.99 16.80
CA GLY A 302 -8.64 8.22 15.67
C GLY A 302 -7.55 7.49 14.91
N TYR A 303 -7.98 6.57 14.05
CA TYR A 303 -7.12 5.77 13.19
C TYR A 303 -7.69 5.72 11.77
N ALA A 304 -6.81 5.78 10.77
CA ALA A 304 -7.19 5.51 9.39
C ALA A 304 -6.27 4.45 8.81
N THR A 305 -6.82 3.49 8.07
CA THR A 305 -5.99 2.52 7.37
C THR A 305 -6.58 2.06 6.06
N ASP A 306 -5.69 1.74 5.14
CA ASP A 306 -6.00 1.04 3.90
C ASP A 306 -5.45 -0.39 3.89
N VAL A 307 -4.83 -0.85 4.99
CA VAL A 307 -4.09 -2.12 5.04
C VAL A 307 -4.40 -2.87 6.33
N PHE A 308 -4.38 -4.20 6.27
CA PHE A 308 -4.78 -5.08 7.38
C PHE A 308 -3.77 -6.18 7.62
N LEU A 309 -3.66 -6.67 8.86
CA LEU A 309 -2.74 -7.76 9.19
C LEU A 309 -2.97 -9.00 8.32
N THR A 310 -4.24 -9.35 8.10
CA THR A 310 -4.68 -10.40 7.18
C THR A 310 -5.58 -9.78 6.11
N GLU A 311 -5.24 -10.03 4.85
CA GLU A 311 -5.99 -9.55 3.70
C GLU A 311 -6.40 -10.74 2.81
N PRO A 312 -7.65 -10.78 2.30
CA PRO A 312 -8.74 -9.81 2.53
C PRO A 312 -9.25 -9.79 3.98
N ALA A 313 -9.54 -8.59 4.47
CA ALA A 313 -10.03 -8.40 5.83
C ALA A 313 -11.55 -8.60 5.90
N HIS A 314 -11.98 -9.38 6.90
CA HIS A 314 -13.37 -9.68 7.19
C HIS A 314 -13.61 -9.66 8.71
N ALA A 315 -14.88 -9.58 9.12
CA ALA A 315 -15.25 -9.47 10.52
C ALA A 315 -14.76 -10.62 11.42
N ASP A 316 -14.46 -11.78 10.85
CA ASP A 316 -13.97 -12.95 11.59
C ASP A 316 -12.43 -13.00 11.71
N ASN A 317 -11.69 -12.23 10.90
CA ASN A 317 -10.22 -12.25 10.88
C ASN A 317 -9.54 -10.91 11.23
N SER A 318 -10.29 -9.79 11.25
CA SER A 318 -9.77 -8.49 11.68
C SER A 318 -10.76 -7.78 12.57
N ALA A 319 -10.25 -7.31 13.71
CA ALA A 319 -11.04 -6.53 14.67
C ALA A 319 -11.30 -5.09 14.18
N LEU A 320 -10.66 -4.67 13.09
CA LEU A 320 -10.88 -3.38 12.43
C LEU A 320 -12.07 -3.39 11.47
N VAL A 321 -12.55 -4.57 11.03
CA VAL A 321 -13.71 -4.68 10.13
C VAL A 321 -15.00 -4.69 10.94
N LEU A 322 -15.86 -3.70 10.66
CA LEU A 322 -17.14 -3.49 11.34
C LEU A 322 -18.13 -4.62 11.03
N GLY A 323 -18.09 -5.70 11.82
CA GLY A 323 -19.10 -6.76 11.78
C GLY A 323 -19.61 -7.25 13.13
N LYS A 324 -18.97 -6.91 14.25
CA LYS A 324 -19.38 -7.34 15.61
C LYS A 324 -18.84 -6.39 16.68
N GLY A 325 -19.50 -5.26 16.98
CA GLY A 325 -19.32 -4.41 18.18
C GLY A 325 -17.92 -3.89 18.57
N ASN A 326 -16.85 -4.33 17.92
CA ASN A 326 -15.47 -4.16 18.37
C ASN A 326 -14.94 -2.75 18.10
N ALA A 327 -15.34 -2.17 16.98
CA ALA A 327 -14.96 -0.82 16.55
C ALA A 327 -16.15 0.15 16.49
N GLU A 328 -17.31 -0.27 17.01
CA GLU A 328 -18.52 0.55 17.02
C GLU A 328 -18.31 1.83 17.83
N GLY A 329 -18.67 2.98 17.25
CA GLY A 329 -18.49 4.30 17.85
C GLY A 329 -17.04 4.78 17.92
N LEU A 330 -16.05 3.99 17.48
CA LEU A 330 -14.66 4.45 17.38
C LEU A 330 -14.47 5.29 16.10
N ASN A 331 -13.63 6.32 16.19
CA ASN A 331 -13.27 7.16 15.07
C ASN A 331 -12.21 6.47 14.18
N ILE A 332 -12.66 5.42 13.48
CA ILE A 332 -11.83 4.60 12.59
C ILE A 332 -12.30 4.76 11.15
N LEU A 333 -11.38 5.03 10.24
CA LEU A 333 -11.58 4.90 8.80
C LEU A 333 -10.85 3.66 8.29
N THR A 334 -11.56 2.79 7.57
CA THR A 334 -10.97 1.64 6.90
C THR A 334 -11.31 1.66 5.42
N THR A 335 -10.34 1.38 4.56
CA THR A 335 -10.55 1.17 3.11
C THR A 335 -9.90 -0.15 2.67
N PRO A 336 -10.47 -0.88 1.70
CA PRO A 336 -10.07 -2.25 1.39
C PRO A 336 -8.84 -2.33 0.46
N HIS A 337 -7.70 -1.77 0.88
CA HIS A 337 -6.45 -1.75 0.11
C HIS A 337 -6.59 -1.17 -1.30
N ILE A 338 -7.16 0.03 -1.37
CA ILE A 338 -7.49 0.75 -2.60
C ILE A 338 -6.81 2.12 -2.74
N ALA A 339 -5.93 2.51 -1.82
CA ALA A 339 -5.25 3.81 -1.88
C ALA A 339 -4.44 4.01 -3.17
N TRP A 340 -4.06 2.92 -3.83
CA TRP A 340 -3.38 2.94 -5.11
C TRP A 340 -4.31 3.25 -6.31
N CYS A 341 -5.62 3.04 -6.18
CA CYS A 341 -6.55 2.99 -7.30
C CYS A 341 -6.88 4.40 -7.83
N ALA A 342 -6.24 4.76 -8.94
CA ALA A 342 -6.53 5.94 -9.76
C ALA A 342 -6.33 5.59 -11.23
N GLU A 343 -7.00 6.32 -12.14
CA GLU A 343 -6.89 6.11 -13.59
C GLU A 343 -5.42 6.15 -14.06
N GLU A 344 -4.67 7.15 -13.60
CA GLU A 344 -3.27 7.34 -13.93
C GLU A 344 -2.36 6.23 -13.38
N THR A 345 -2.78 5.54 -12.32
CA THR A 345 -2.02 4.44 -11.73
C THR A 345 -2.05 3.22 -12.64
N ASN A 346 -3.21 2.90 -13.23
CA ASN A 346 -3.33 1.79 -14.19
C ASN A 346 -2.45 2.03 -15.42
N ASP A 347 -2.47 3.25 -15.94
CA ASP A 347 -1.62 3.68 -17.04
C ASP A 347 -0.12 3.54 -16.72
N ALA A 348 0.29 3.98 -15.52
CA ALA A 348 1.67 3.87 -15.08
C ALA A 348 2.09 2.40 -14.87
N TYR A 349 1.21 1.57 -14.33
CA TYR A 349 1.42 0.14 -14.17
C TYR A 349 1.58 -0.57 -15.51
N ASN A 350 0.72 -0.28 -16.48
CA ASN A 350 0.81 -0.88 -17.80
C ASN A 350 2.11 -0.51 -18.52
N ARG A 351 2.53 0.75 -18.44
CA ARG A 351 3.84 1.17 -18.98
C ARG A 351 5.00 0.44 -18.29
N ALA A 352 5.03 0.41 -16.96
CA ALA A 352 6.10 -0.24 -16.21
C ALA A 352 6.14 -1.76 -16.42
N LEU A 353 4.98 -2.42 -16.51
CA LEU A 353 4.85 -3.83 -16.85
C LEU A 353 5.44 -4.10 -18.23
N LEU A 354 5.04 -3.34 -19.25
CA LEU A 354 5.56 -3.50 -20.61
C LEU A 354 7.07 -3.27 -20.67
N ASP A 355 7.59 -2.27 -19.96
CA ASP A 355 9.03 -2.03 -19.87
C ASP A 355 9.78 -3.19 -19.20
N ASN A 356 9.22 -3.78 -18.14
CA ASN A 356 9.78 -4.97 -17.50
C ASN A 356 9.82 -6.17 -18.44
N LEU A 357 8.71 -6.46 -19.12
CA LEU A 357 8.63 -7.59 -20.03
C LEU A 357 9.53 -7.40 -21.25
N ARG A 358 9.62 -6.18 -21.81
CA ARG A 358 10.54 -5.84 -22.91
C ARG A 358 11.99 -6.04 -22.48
N GLY A 359 12.40 -5.45 -21.36
CA GLY A 359 13.77 -5.59 -20.88
C GLY A 359 14.15 -7.06 -20.65
N TRP A 360 13.24 -7.85 -20.12
CA TRP A 360 13.48 -9.27 -19.91
C TRP A 360 13.52 -10.08 -21.22
N LEU A 361 12.58 -9.87 -22.14
CA LEU A 361 12.46 -10.67 -23.38
C LEU A 361 13.46 -10.25 -24.47
N LEU A 362 13.81 -8.97 -24.54
CA LEU A 362 14.58 -8.38 -25.63
C LEU A 362 16.00 -7.96 -25.18
N ASP A 363 16.15 -7.42 -23.96
CA ASP A 363 17.37 -6.73 -23.53
C ASP A 363 18.22 -7.57 -22.55
N SER A 364 18.46 -8.85 -22.90
CA SER A 364 19.36 -9.76 -22.16
C SER A 364 18.82 -10.33 -20.84
N GLY A 365 17.50 -10.46 -20.66
CA GLY A 365 16.94 -11.08 -19.46
C GLY A 365 16.86 -10.16 -18.23
N LYS A 366 16.97 -8.83 -18.43
CA LYS A 366 16.98 -7.86 -17.33
C LYS A 366 15.76 -6.92 -17.42
N PRO A 367 14.77 -7.05 -16.53
CA PRO A 367 13.63 -6.13 -16.52
C PRO A 367 14.08 -4.73 -16.08
N ARG A 368 13.32 -3.70 -16.45
CA ARG A 368 13.60 -2.30 -16.08
C ARG A 368 13.63 -2.06 -14.57
N TYR A 369 12.75 -2.73 -13.83
CA TYR A 369 12.59 -2.60 -12.39
C TYR A 369 12.78 -3.97 -11.72
N PRO A 370 14.02 -4.49 -11.64
CA PRO A 370 14.29 -5.77 -11.03
C PRO A 370 14.17 -5.67 -9.50
N VAL A 371 13.49 -6.64 -8.91
CA VAL A 371 13.54 -6.94 -7.47
C VAL A 371 14.53 -8.07 -7.22
N LEU A 372 14.59 -9.04 -8.13
CA LEU A 372 15.56 -10.13 -8.16
C LEU A 372 15.92 -10.42 -9.61
N SER A 373 17.20 -10.33 -9.95
CA SER A 373 17.73 -10.60 -11.30
C SER A 373 19.12 -11.22 -11.19
N TYR A 374 19.59 -11.83 -12.28
CA TYR A 374 20.88 -12.50 -12.38
C TYR A 374 21.67 -11.95 -13.56
N ASP A 375 22.99 -12.06 -13.51
CA ASP A 375 23.91 -11.57 -14.54
C ASP A 375 24.10 -12.53 -15.71
#